data_AF-A0A948G615-F1
#
_entry.id   AF-A0A948G615-F1
#
_cell.length_a   1.000
_cell.length_b   1.000
_cell.length_c   1.000
_cell.angle_alpha   90.00
_cell.angle_beta   90.00
_cell.angle_gamma   90.00
#
_symmetry.space_group_name_H-M   'P 1'
#
loop_
_entity.id
_entity.type
_entity.pdbx_description
1 polymer ?
#
loop_
_entity_poly.entity_id
_entity_poly.type
_entity_poly.pdbx_seq_one_letter_code
_entity_poly.pdbx_strand_id
1 'polypeptide(L)'
;TSFGPRSKWDDLYFLDFYNGGKVDGLFDIYKIPNNLIYENKVNKKQTLKDQQDEKRRPRLCIKKEIIANYKIKPIAEAVKVW
;
A
#
# COMPACT_ATOMS: atom_id res chain seq x y z
N THR A 1 -0.06 6.64 2.44
CA THR A 1 0.97 6.57 1.37
C THR A 1 0.52 7.44 0.22
N SER A 2 1.41 8.12 -0.51
CA SER A 2 0.99 8.98 -1.62
C SER A 2 1.87 8.81 -2.84
N PHE A 3 1.29 8.21 -3.88
CA PHE A 3 1.92 8.02 -5.18
C PHE A 3 1.89 9.32 -5.98
N GLY A 4 2.89 9.56 -6.81
CA GLY A 4 2.88 10.68 -7.75
C GLY A 4 2.06 10.34 -9.01
N PRO A 5 1.66 11.37 -9.78
CA PRO A 5 0.95 11.17 -11.05
C PRO A 5 1.77 10.39 -12.09
N ARG A 6 3.09 10.36 -11.95
CA ARG A 6 4.01 9.64 -12.84
C ARG A 6 4.73 8.46 -12.16
N SER A 7 4.34 8.10 -10.94
CA SER A 7 4.97 6.99 -10.22
C SER A 7 4.72 5.69 -10.96
N LYS A 8 5.80 4.94 -11.19
CA LYS A 8 5.82 3.60 -11.75
C LYS A 8 6.72 2.72 -10.89
N TRP A 9 6.42 1.44 -10.84
CA TRP A 9 7.18 0.43 -10.10
C TRP A 9 6.92 -0.94 -10.73
N ASP A 10 7.85 -1.88 -10.54
CA ASP A 10 7.66 -3.27 -10.94
C ASP A 10 6.97 -4.06 -9.82
N ASP A 11 7.58 -4.06 -8.64
CA ASP A 11 7.03 -4.65 -7.41
C ASP A 11 6.83 -3.57 -6.33
N LEU A 12 5.79 -3.74 -5.51
CA LEU A 12 5.56 -2.89 -4.35
C LEU A 12 5.56 -3.68 -3.05
N TYR A 13 6.49 -3.33 -2.16
CA TYR A 13 6.56 -3.87 -0.80
C TYR A 13 6.11 -2.81 0.21
N PHE A 14 5.19 -3.18 1.08
CA PHE A 14 4.74 -2.35 2.19
C PHE A 14 5.32 -2.89 3.49
N LEU A 15 6.05 -2.04 4.22
CA LEU A 15 6.62 -2.36 5.52
C LEU A 15 5.73 -1.75 6.61
N ASP A 16 5.19 -2.59 7.49
CA ASP A 16 4.33 -2.18 8.59
C ASP A 16 5.09 -2.23 9.92
N PHE A 17 5.62 -1.08 10.34
CA PHE A 17 6.30 -0.87 11.63
C PHE A 17 5.34 -0.66 12.82
N TYR A 18 4.02 -0.71 12.56
CA TYR A 18 2.99 -0.62 13.58
C TYR A 18 2.11 -1.87 13.53
N ASN A 19 2.76 -3.02 13.45
CA ASN A 19 2.17 -4.33 13.63
C ASN A 19 1.83 -4.52 15.13
N GLY A 20 0.64 -5.03 15.44
CA GLY A 20 0.22 -5.26 16.82
C GLY A 20 0.05 -4.00 17.72
N GLY A 21 0.07 -2.80 17.15
CA GLY A 21 -0.17 -1.55 17.88
C GLY A 21 1.03 -1.02 18.68
N LYS A 22 2.24 -1.55 18.43
CA LYS A 22 3.48 -1.13 19.08
C LYS A 22 4.50 -0.67 18.04
N VAL A 23 5.45 0.15 18.48
CA VAL A 23 6.64 0.50 17.72
C VAL A 23 7.82 -0.04 18.50
N ASP A 24 8.17 -1.30 18.24
CA ASP A 24 9.23 -2.04 18.95
C ASP A 24 10.42 -2.38 18.05
N GLY A 25 10.44 -1.82 16.83
CA GLY A 25 11.49 -2.05 15.83
C GLY A 25 11.29 -3.33 15.02
N LEU A 26 10.25 -4.12 15.32
CA LEU A 26 9.81 -5.21 14.47
C LEU A 26 8.86 -4.67 13.40
N PHE A 27 8.88 -5.29 12.22
CA PHE A 27 7.93 -4.92 11.17
C PHE A 27 7.55 -6.13 10.31
N ASP A 28 6.36 -6.05 9.74
CA ASP A 28 5.88 -7.04 8.78
C ASP A 28 6.08 -6.52 7.36
N ILE A 29 6.41 -7.42 6.43
CA ILE A 29 6.62 -7.10 5.02
C ILE A 29 5.47 -7.69 4.22
N TYR A 30 4.81 -6.88 3.39
CA TYR A 30 3.74 -7.29 2.50
C TYR A 30 4.14 -7.03 1.06
N LYS A 31 4.03 -8.05 0.20
CA LYS A 31 4.06 -7.84 -1.26
C LYS A 31 2.66 -7.47 -1.73
N ILE A 32 2.50 -6.27 -2.29
CA ILE A 32 1.20 -5.75 -2.71
C ILE A 32 1.02 -5.97 -4.22
N PRO A 33 -0.02 -6.69 -4.66
CA PRO A 33 -0.31 -6.84 -6.08
C PRO A 33 -0.64 -5.51 -6.75
N ASN A 34 -0.02 -5.24 -7.90
CA ASN A 34 -0.15 -3.95 -8.60
C ASN A 34 -1.59 -3.64 -9.05
N ASN A 35 -2.33 -4.66 -9.50
CA ASN A 35 -3.73 -4.50 -9.90
C ASN A 35 -4.58 -3.94 -8.75
N LEU A 36 -4.37 -4.44 -7.53
CA LEU A 36 -5.05 -3.95 -6.34
C LEU A 36 -4.68 -2.50 -5.98
N ILE A 37 -3.57 -1.96 -6.48
CA ILE A 37 -3.19 -0.56 -6.27
C ILE A 37 -3.83 0.33 -7.34
N TYR A 38 -3.66 -0.02 -8.63
CA TYR A 38 -4.14 0.79 -9.73
C TYR A 38 -5.66 0.86 -9.81
N GLU A 39 -6.35 -0.23 -9.50
CA GLU A 39 -7.81 -0.34 -9.55
C GLU A 39 -8.48 0.13 -8.24
N ASN A 40 -7.69 0.39 -7.19
CA ASN A 40 -8.26 0.83 -5.92
C ASN A 40 -8.96 2.17 -6.06
N LYS A 41 -10.18 2.25 -5.54
CA LYS A 41 -10.97 3.48 -5.50
C LYS A 41 -10.43 4.43 -4.43
N VAL A 42 -9.90 5.57 -4.88
CA VAL A 42 -9.46 6.66 -4.01
C VAL A 42 -10.61 7.59 -3.60
N ASN A 43 -11.73 7.55 -4.33
CA ASN A 43 -13.00 8.14 -3.95
C ASN A 43 -14.17 7.40 -4.62
N LYS A 44 -15.41 7.88 -4.44
CA LYS A 44 -16.62 7.23 -5.01
C LYS A 44 -16.60 7.07 -6.54
N LYS A 45 -15.89 7.95 -7.25
CA LYS A 45 -15.92 8.07 -8.72
C LYS A 45 -14.65 7.59 -9.41
N GLN A 46 -13.51 7.65 -8.72
CA GLN A 46 -12.18 7.50 -9.33
C GLN A 46 -11.34 6.43 -8.65
N THR A 47 -10.59 5.72 -9.47
CA THR A 47 -9.48 4.85 -9.10
C THR A 47 -8.18 5.64 -8.96
N LEU A 48 -7.13 4.98 -8.44
CA LEU A 48 -5.78 5.54 -8.43
C LEU A 48 -5.32 5.89 -9.86
N LYS A 49 -5.59 5.02 -10.82
CA LYS A 49 -5.24 5.23 -12.23
C LYS A 49 -5.93 6.46 -12.81
N ASP A 50 -7.22 6.65 -12.55
CA ASP A 50 -7.97 7.82 -13.03
C ASP A 50 -7.35 9.14 -12.52
N GLN A 51 -6.91 9.17 -11.25
CA GLN A 51 -6.25 10.34 -10.70
C GLN A 51 -4.85 10.57 -11.29
N GLN A 52 -4.13 9.51 -11.67
CA GLN A 52 -2.85 9.65 -12.38
C GLN A 52 -3.05 10.23 -13.78
N ASP A 53 -4.09 9.79 -14.50
CA ASP A 53 -4.44 10.30 -15.83
C ASP A 53 -4.82 11.79 -15.78
N GLU A 54 -5.48 12.23 -14.70
CA GLU A 54 -5.73 13.65 -14.40
C GLU A 54 -4.49 14.44 -13.94
N LYS A 55 -3.31 13.82 -13.90
CA LYS A 55 -2.05 14.40 -13.37
C LYS A 55 -2.14 14.84 -11.90
N ARG A 56 -3.05 14.26 -11.13
CA ARG A 56 -3.26 14.54 -9.70
C ARG A 56 -2.49 13.53 -8.85
N ARG A 57 -2.30 13.86 -7.57
CA ARG A 57 -1.65 12.98 -6.60
C ARG A 57 -2.68 12.06 -5.94
N PRO A 58 -2.65 10.73 -6.19
CA PRO A 58 -3.56 9.81 -5.53
C PRO A 58 -3.28 9.71 -4.04
N ARG A 59 -4.34 9.80 -3.23
CA ARG A 59 -4.30 9.57 -1.78
C ARG A 59 -4.86 8.19 -1.51
N LEU A 60 -4.02 7.30 -0.97
CA LEU A 60 -4.34 5.89 -0.74
C LEU A 60 -3.76 5.44 0.61
N CYS A 61 -4.56 4.71 1.39
CA CYS A 61 -4.07 3.99 2.56
C CYS A 61 -3.93 2.49 2.28
N ILE A 62 -2.71 2.02 1.98
CA ILE A 62 -2.44 0.61 1.63
C ILE A 62 -2.90 -0.34 2.76
N LYS A 63 -2.61 -0.02 4.02
CA LYS A 63 -2.97 -0.85 5.18
C LYS A 63 -4.47 -1.09 5.31
N LYS A 64 -5.27 -0.02 5.19
CA LYS A 64 -6.73 -0.10 5.35
C LYS A 64 -7.44 -0.55 4.07
N GLU A 65 -7.09 0.05 2.94
CA GLU A 65 -7.85 -0.13 1.69
C GLU A 65 -7.44 -1.38 0.91
N ILE A 66 -6.22 -1.88 1.14
CA ILE A 66 -5.70 -3.03 0.39
C ILE A 66 -5.47 -4.21 1.34
N ILE A 67 -4.56 -4.08 2.32
CA ILE A 67 -4.17 -5.22 3.18
C ILE A 67 -5.37 -5.74 3.97
N ALA A 68 -6.09 -4.87 4.69
CA ALA A 68 -7.24 -5.28 5.49
C ALA A 68 -8.43 -5.78 4.64
N ASN A 69 -8.72 -5.10 3.52
CA ASN A 69 -9.85 -5.45 2.65
C ASN A 69 -9.66 -6.79 1.93
N TYR A 70 -8.46 -7.04 1.40
CA TYR A 70 -8.15 -8.26 0.65
C TYR A 70 -7.49 -9.34 1.51
N LYS A 71 -7.33 -9.10 2.83
CA LYS A 71 -6.69 -10.01 3.79
C LYS A 71 -5.33 -10.50 3.32
N ILE A 72 -4.53 -9.58 2.78
CA ILE A 72 -3.18 -9.90 2.27
C ILE A 72 -2.33 -10.34 3.45
N LYS A 73 -1.71 -11.52 3.34
CA LYS A 73 -0.78 -12.02 4.34
C LYS A 73 0.61 -11.43 4.13
N PRO A 74 1.33 -11.13 5.20
CA PRO A 74 2.73 -10.73 5.09
C PRO A 74 3.56 -11.89 4.51
N ILE A 75 4.61 -11.53 3.76
CA ILE A 75 5.61 -12.48 3.28
C ILE A 75 6.69 -12.74 4.34
N ALA A 76 6.84 -11.83 5.29
CA ALA A 76 7.70 -11.97 6.46
C ALA A 76 7.06 -11.21 7.63
N GLU A 77 7.04 -11.84 8.80
CA GLU A 77 6.46 -11.29 10.04
C GLU A 77 7.58 -11.03 11.05
N ALA A 78 7.40 -9.99 11.88
CA ALA A 78 8.31 -9.66 12.98
C ALA A 78 9.79 -9.58 12.57
N VAL A 79 10.06 -8.98 11.40
CA VAL A 79 11.42 -8.83 10.89
C VAL A 79 12.17 -7.83 11.76
N LYS A 80 13.37 -8.23 12.22
CA LYS A 80 14.30 -7.37 12.96
C LYS A 80 15.54 -7.13 12.12
N VAL A 81 15.94 -5.88 12.02
CA VAL A 81 17.14 -5.47 11.28
C VAL A 81 18.13 -4.95 12.34
N TRP A 82 19.05 -5.84 12.73
CA TRP A 82 20.09 -5.72 13.78
C TRP A 82 19.61 -5.31 15.20
#